data_AF-A0A443SJN8-F1
#
_entry.id   AF-A0A443SJN8-F1
#
_cell.length_a   1.000
_cell.length_b   1.000
_cell.length_c   1.000
_cell.angle_alpha   90.00
_cell.angle_beta   90.00
_cell.angle_gamma   90.00
#
_symmetry.space_group_name_H-M   'P 1'
#
loop_
_entity.id
_entity.type
_entity.pdbx_description
1 polymer ?
#
loop_
_entity_poly.entity_id
_entity_poly.type
_entity_poly.pdbx_seq_one_letter_code
_entity_poly.pdbx_strand_id
1 'polypeptide(L)'
;MPKGNQSIPLPPEWEIAKDPETGRVFFVDHINRRTQWIDPRDRLTKPLSFADCVGDELPYGWEMAFDPSAGVYYVDHIRKKNQLTDPRLEWRNMQINMLNDYLQQAGFAELLPTASVTGTTTTATTAQGTPISNSSASIQSDMDPRNVAAIASSNFNSHMFRTNVGLYNRASLEQSLAASKARVAQLKRELDANYNLLTIIDKYYKKDNKTEASAVEV
;
A
#
# COMPACT_ATOMS: atom_id res chain seq x y z
N MET A 1 -5.09 -0.97 31.79
CA MET A 1 -6.31 -1.27 31.01
C MET A 1 -6.41 -0.26 29.90
N PRO A 2 -6.39 -0.65 28.61
CA PRO A 2 -6.59 0.30 27.54
C PRO A 2 -8.04 0.76 27.59
N LYS A 3 -8.25 2.06 27.74
CA LYS A 3 -9.57 2.71 27.78
C LYS A 3 -10.12 2.85 26.35
N GLY A 4 -10.30 1.74 25.65
CA GLY A 4 -10.88 1.72 24.30
C GLY A 4 -12.40 1.61 24.39
N ASN A 5 -13.12 2.49 23.69
CA ASN A 5 -14.57 2.46 23.46
C ASN A 5 -15.53 2.78 24.63
N GLN A 6 -15.12 2.69 25.90
CA GLN A 6 -16.05 2.95 27.03
C GLN A 6 -16.59 4.40 27.09
N SER A 7 -15.89 5.35 26.47
CA SER A 7 -16.33 6.75 26.36
C SER A 7 -17.33 6.99 25.22
N ILE A 8 -17.48 6.04 24.29
CA ILE A 8 -18.36 6.16 23.13
C ILE A 8 -19.59 5.30 23.40
N PRO A 9 -20.81 5.87 23.41
CA PRO A 9 -22.02 5.06 23.58
C PRO A 9 -22.18 4.06 22.43
N LEU A 10 -22.80 2.92 22.69
CA LEU A 10 -23.18 1.99 21.63
C LEU A 10 -24.12 2.69 20.64
N PRO A 11 -24.10 2.32 19.36
CA PRO A 11 -25.10 2.80 18.42
C PRO A 11 -26.53 2.40 18.88
N PRO A 12 -27.57 3.09 18.41
CA PRO A 12 -28.96 2.77 18.78
C PRO A 12 -29.29 1.30 18.50
N GLU A 13 -30.03 0.66 19.41
CA GLU A 13 -30.46 -0.74 19.28
C GLU A 13 -29.32 -1.78 19.27
N TRP A 14 -28.12 -1.40 19.74
CA TRP A 14 -27.04 -2.34 20.02
C TRP A 14 -26.96 -2.69 21.51
N GLU A 15 -26.73 -3.96 21.81
CA GLU A 15 -26.59 -4.47 23.17
C GLU A 15 -25.26 -5.22 23.34
N ILE A 16 -24.66 -5.12 24.52
CA ILE A 16 -23.53 -5.94 24.94
C ILE A 16 -24.07 -7.13 25.72
N ALA A 17 -23.76 -8.34 25.25
CA ALA A 17 -24.09 -9.59 25.91
C ALA A 17 -22.81 -10.38 26.22
N LYS A 18 -22.94 -11.38 27.09
CA LYS A 18 -21.86 -12.32 27.41
C LYS A 18 -22.33 -13.74 27.14
N ASP A 19 -21.49 -14.50 26.48
CA ASP A 19 -21.74 -15.92 26.26
C ASP A 19 -21.73 -16.65 27.61
N PRO A 20 -22.79 -17.38 27.98
CA PRO A 20 -22.86 -18.10 29.25
C PRO A 20 -21.81 -19.22 29.38
N GLU A 21 -21.34 -19.79 28.27
CA GLU A 21 -20.37 -20.89 28.30
C GLU A 21 -18.94 -20.37 28.41
N THR A 22 -18.56 -19.43 27.55
CA THR A 22 -17.18 -18.93 27.48
C THR A 22 -16.95 -17.65 28.30
N GLY A 23 -18.02 -16.97 28.74
CA GLY A 23 -17.95 -15.65 29.36
C GLY A 23 -17.57 -14.52 28.39
N ARG A 24 -17.37 -14.84 27.10
CA ARG A 24 -16.88 -13.89 26.10
C ARG A 24 -17.94 -12.85 25.77
N VAL A 25 -17.50 -11.61 25.66
CA VAL A 25 -18.37 -10.49 25.28
C VAL A 25 -18.68 -10.56 23.79
N PHE A 26 -19.94 -10.37 23.44
CA PHE A 26 -20.40 -10.20 22.06
C PHE A 26 -21.45 -9.09 21.97
N PHE A 27 -21.73 -8.65 20.75
CA PHE A 27 -22.60 -7.52 20.45
C PHE A 27 -23.83 -7.98 19.67
N VAL A 28 -25.01 -7.53 20.09
CA VAL A 28 -26.29 -7.85 19.49
C VAL A 28 -26.82 -6.61 18.78
N ASP A 29 -27.11 -6.73 17.49
CA ASP A 29 -27.78 -5.72 16.67
C ASP A 29 -29.27 -6.08 16.58
N HIS A 30 -30.11 -5.33 17.30
CA HIS A 30 -31.56 -5.58 17.33
C HIS A 30 -32.28 -5.11 16.07
N ILE A 31 -31.71 -4.17 15.31
CA ILE A 31 -32.29 -3.69 14.04
C ILE A 31 -32.15 -4.77 12.96
N ASN A 32 -30.93 -5.27 12.79
CA ASN A 32 -30.65 -6.27 11.76
C ASN A 32 -30.81 -7.72 12.25
N ARG A 33 -31.14 -7.91 13.54
CA ARG A 33 -31.30 -9.23 14.20
C ARG A 33 -30.06 -10.11 14.02
N ARG A 34 -28.88 -9.56 14.29
CA ARG A 34 -27.59 -10.25 14.15
C ARG A 34 -26.76 -10.14 15.42
N THR A 35 -25.84 -11.08 15.58
CA THR A 35 -24.83 -11.06 16.63
C THR A 35 -23.44 -11.06 16.02
N GLN A 36 -22.49 -10.42 16.69
CA GLN A 36 -21.11 -10.36 16.22
C GLN A 36 -20.11 -10.20 17.37
N TRP A 37 -18.88 -10.65 17.13
CA TRP A 37 -17.76 -10.53 18.07
C TRP A 37 -17.09 -9.15 18.03
N ILE A 38 -17.15 -8.45 16.89
CA ILE A 38 -16.54 -7.13 16.70
C ILE A 38 -17.44 -6.07 17.36
N ASP A 39 -16.86 -5.19 18.17
CA ASP A 39 -17.56 -4.02 18.70
C ASP A 39 -17.96 -3.10 17.53
N PRO A 40 -19.24 -2.72 17.36
CA PRO A 40 -19.65 -1.79 16.30
C PRO A 40 -18.92 -0.44 16.35
N ARG A 41 -18.35 -0.07 17.51
CA ARG A 41 -17.56 1.15 17.71
C ARG A 41 -16.10 1.01 17.28
N ASP A 42 -15.58 -0.22 17.13
CA ASP A 42 -14.18 -0.47 16.77
C ASP A 42 -13.80 0.17 15.44
N ARG A 43 -14.75 0.34 14.51
CA ARG A 43 -14.50 1.03 13.24
C ARG A 43 -14.06 2.49 13.44
N LEU A 44 -14.44 3.12 14.55
CA LEU A 44 -14.11 4.51 14.85
C LEU A 44 -12.84 4.67 15.68
N THR A 45 -12.43 3.61 16.38
CA THR A 45 -11.35 3.68 17.38
C THR A 45 -10.14 2.86 17.03
N LYS A 46 -10.29 1.79 16.23
CA LYS A 46 -9.17 0.96 15.78
C LYS A 46 -8.61 1.46 14.46
N PRO A 47 -7.30 1.26 14.22
CA PRO A 47 -6.68 1.55 12.93
C PRO A 47 -7.35 0.75 11.82
N LEU A 48 -7.66 1.40 10.69
CA LEU A 48 -8.32 0.74 9.56
C LEU A 48 -7.36 -0.11 8.72
N SER A 49 -6.06 0.17 8.82
CA SER A 49 -5.00 -0.53 8.11
C SER A 49 -3.83 -0.86 9.03
N PHE A 50 -3.01 -1.83 8.60
CA PHE A 50 -1.75 -2.16 9.29
C PHE A 50 -0.71 -1.03 9.28
N ALA A 51 -0.86 -0.04 8.39
CA ALA A 51 0.01 1.14 8.35
C ALA A 51 -0.29 2.11 9.52
N ASP A 52 -1.55 2.14 9.97
CA ASP A 52 -2.01 3.04 11.02
C ASP A 52 -1.86 2.44 12.43
N CYS A 53 -1.47 1.17 12.52
CA CYS A 53 -1.22 0.50 13.81
C CYS A 53 -0.07 1.17 14.57
N VAL A 54 -0.32 1.47 15.85
CA VAL A 54 0.67 2.00 16.78
C VAL A 54 0.78 1.07 17.99
N GLY A 55 2.00 0.79 18.43
CA GLY A 55 2.25 -0.04 19.61
C GLY A 55 1.72 -1.47 19.45
N ASP A 56 0.89 -1.88 20.41
CA ASP A 56 0.28 -3.22 20.49
C ASP A 56 -1.07 -3.31 19.76
N GLU A 57 -1.59 -2.22 19.20
CA GLU A 57 -2.89 -2.20 18.54
C GLU A 57 -2.92 -3.02 17.24
N LEU A 58 -4.01 -3.77 17.06
CA LEU A 58 -4.33 -4.50 15.85
C LEU A 58 -5.40 -3.75 15.05
N PRO A 59 -5.40 -3.89 13.71
CA PRO A 59 -6.35 -3.17 12.88
C PRO A 59 -7.77 -3.70 13.06
N TYR A 60 -8.73 -2.93 12.55
CA TYR A 60 -10.15 -3.27 12.59
C TYR A 60 -10.39 -4.71 12.09
N GLY A 61 -11.18 -5.46 12.87
CA GLY A 61 -11.49 -6.86 12.60
C GLY A 61 -10.45 -7.86 13.09
N TRP A 62 -9.27 -7.43 13.54
CA TRP A 62 -8.28 -8.29 14.17
C TRP A 62 -8.40 -8.27 15.69
N GLU A 63 -8.18 -9.43 16.29
CA GLU A 63 -8.15 -9.64 17.74
C GLU A 63 -6.96 -10.52 18.11
N MET A 64 -6.30 -10.17 19.20
CA MET A 64 -5.33 -11.03 19.87
C MET A 64 -6.08 -11.84 20.93
N ALA A 65 -5.97 -13.16 20.85
CA ALA A 65 -6.59 -14.09 21.77
C ALA A 65 -5.53 -15.00 22.40
N PHE A 66 -5.89 -15.63 23.52
CA PHE A 66 -5.02 -16.55 24.24
C PHE A 66 -5.73 -17.89 24.42
N ASP A 67 -5.02 -18.97 24.11
CA ASP A 67 -5.42 -20.34 24.40
C ASP A 67 -4.34 -20.95 25.30
N PRO A 68 -4.69 -21.55 26.46
CA PRO A 68 -3.72 -22.21 27.33
C PRO A 68 -2.82 -23.26 26.63
N SER A 69 -3.32 -23.89 25.57
CA SER A 69 -2.60 -24.93 24.84
C SER A 69 -1.72 -24.41 23.70
N ALA A 70 -2.19 -23.37 22.99
CA ALA A 70 -1.52 -22.82 21.81
C ALA A 70 -0.75 -21.51 22.09
N GLY A 71 -0.98 -20.88 23.25
CA GLY A 71 -0.47 -19.56 23.60
C GLY A 71 -1.26 -18.43 22.93
N VAL A 72 -0.57 -17.31 22.67
CA VAL A 72 -1.15 -16.16 21.97
C VAL A 72 -1.36 -16.47 20.49
N TYR A 73 -2.55 -16.18 19.99
CA TYR A 73 -2.90 -16.30 18.58
C TYR A 73 -3.75 -15.11 18.11
N TYR A 74 -3.89 -14.97 16.80
CA TYR A 74 -4.55 -13.85 16.15
C TYR A 74 -5.77 -14.32 15.37
N VAL A 75 -6.88 -13.60 15.51
CA VAL A 75 -8.17 -13.89 14.89
C VAL A 75 -8.54 -12.76 13.94
N ASP A 76 -8.71 -13.09 12.66
CA ASP A 76 -9.30 -12.21 11.64
C ASP A 76 -10.81 -12.49 11.56
N HIS A 77 -11.59 -11.61 12.19
CA HIS A 77 -13.05 -11.69 12.19
C HIS A 77 -13.69 -11.32 10.87
N ILE A 78 -12.98 -10.68 9.94
CA ILE A 78 -13.49 -10.33 8.62
C ILE A 78 -13.36 -11.54 7.70
N ARG A 79 -12.17 -12.17 7.68
CA ARG A 79 -11.88 -13.34 6.83
C ARG A 79 -12.22 -14.67 7.48
N LYS A 80 -12.60 -14.68 8.76
CA LYS A 80 -12.89 -15.87 9.56
C LYS A 80 -11.72 -16.85 9.57
N LYS A 81 -10.53 -16.33 9.86
CA LYS A 81 -9.28 -17.09 9.92
C LYS A 81 -8.54 -16.84 11.22
N ASN A 82 -7.87 -17.86 11.72
CA ASN A 82 -7.01 -17.77 12.89
C ASN A 82 -5.57 -18.12 12.48
N GLN A 83 -4.59 -17.47 13.11
CA GLN A 83 -3.18 -17.72 12.86
C GLN A 83 -2.35 -17.52 14.13
N LEU A 84 -1.23 -18.25 14.23
CA LEU A 84 -0.30 -18.11 15.37
C LEU A 84 0.65 -16.92 15.18
N THR A 85 0.92 -16.55 13.93
CA THR A 85 1.86 -15.47 13.59
C THR A 85 1.17 -14.11 13.66
N ASP A 86 1.85 -13.12 14.24
CA ASP A 86 1.37 -11.74 14.24
C ASP A 86 1.17 -11.23 12.80
N PRO A 87 -0.05 -10.84 12.41
CA PRO A 87 -0.36 -10.39 11.05
C PRO A 87 0.41 -9.12 10.65
N ARG A 88 0.88 -8.32 11.61
CA ARG A 88 1.73 -7.16 11.34
C ARG A 88 3.08 -7.58 10.79
N LEU A 89 3.62 -8.74 11.16
CA LEU A 89 4.87 -9.26 10.59
C LEU A 89 4.69 -9.59 9.11
N GLU A 90 3.62 -10.28 8.75
CA GLU A 90 3.31 -10.63 7.36
C GLU A 90 3.16 -9.37 6.51
N TRP A 91 2.40 -8.39 7.00
CA TRP A 91 2.22 -7.11 6.31
C TRP A 91 3.55 -6.34 6.14
N ARG A 92 4.39 -6.28 7.20
CA ARG A 92 5.69 -5.59 7.13
C ARG A 92 6.63 -6.29 6.15
N ASN A 93 6.66 -7.62 6.12
CA ASN A 93 7.44 -8.38 5.15
C ASN A 93 6.98 -8.12 3.72
N MET A 94 5.67 -8.06 3.47
CA MET A 94 5.14 -7.69 2.15
C MET A 94 5.60 -6.29 1.74
N GLN A 95 5.53 -5.32 2.65
CA GLN A 95 5.97 -3.95 2.37
C GLN A 95 7.48 -3.88 2.07
N ILE A 96 8.30 -4.61 2.84
CA ILE A 96 9.74 -4.73 2.61
C ILE A 96 10.03 -5.30 1.21
N ASN A 97 9.34 -6.38 0.84
CA ASN A 97 9.53 -7.02 -0.46
C ASN A 97 9.14 -6.07 -1.60
N MET A 98 8.00 -5.40 -1.50
CA MET A 98 7.58 -4.41 -2.49
C MET A 98 8.57 -3.25 -2.64
N LEU A 99 9.10 -2.74 -1.54
CA LEU A 99 10.11 -1.67 -1.56
C LEU A 99 11.43 -2.15 -2.17
N ASN A 100 11.87 -3.37 -1.83
CA ASN A 100 13.06 -3.98 -2.43
C ASN A 100 12.90 -4.15 -3.95
N ASP A 101 11.77 -4.69 -4.41
CA ASP A 101 11.50 -4.89 -5.83
C ASP A 101 11.53 -3.55 -6.59
N TYR A 102 10.91 -2.51 -6.02
CA TYR A 102 10.94 -1.18 -6.62
C TYR A 102 12.36 -0.61 -6.68
N LEU A 103 13.13 -0.74 -5.60
CA LEU A 103 14.52 -0.26 -5.55
C LEU A 103 15.44 -1.02 -6.51
N GLN A 104 15.21 -2.31 -6.72
CA GLN A 104 15.94 -3.11 -7.72
C GLN A 104 15.63 -2.63 -9.14
N GLN A 105 14.35 -2.40 -9.46
CA GLN A 105 13.95 -1.86 -10.77
C GLN A 105 14.51 -0.45 -11.01
N ALA A 106 14.49 0.42 -10.00
CA ALA A 106 15.07 1.75 -10.05
C ALA A 106 16.61 1.72 -10.17
N GLY A 107 17.27 0.80 -9.47
CA GLY A 107 18.72 0.60 -9.55
C GLY A 107 19.16 0.00 -10.89
N PHE A 108 18.35 -0.87 -11.51
CA PHE A 108 18.58 -1.36 -12.87
C PHE A 108 18.53 -0.24 -13.91
N ALA A 109 17.67 0.77 -13.71
CA ALA A 109 17.64 1.97 -14.55
C ALA A 109 18.88 2.86 -14.40
N GLU A 110 19.60 2.76 -13.27
CA GLU A 110 20.83 3.51 -12.98
C GLU A 110 22.09 2.83 -13.57
N LEU A 111 22.01 1.53 -13.92
CA LEU A 111 23.11 0.74 -14.49
C LEU A 111 23.09 0.60 -16.02
N LEU A 112 22.07 1.13 -16.71
CA LEU A 112 22.11 1.18 -18.17
C LEU A 112 23.18 2.19 -18.60
N PRO A 113 24.21 1.77 -19.38
CA PRO A 113 25.17 2.70 -19.94
C PRO A 113 24.40 3.74 -20.74
N THR A 114 24.81 5.00 -20.66
CA THR A 114 24.31 6.08 -21.52
C THR A 114 24.35 5.63 -22.98
N ALA A 115 23.22 5.17 -23.49
CA ALA A 115 23.05 4.87 -24.89
C ALA A 115 22.88 6.22 -25.60
N SER A 116 24.01 6.82 -25.98
CA SER A 116 24.06 7.69 -27.14
C SER A 116 23.67 6.84 -28.35
N VAL A 117 22.44 6.99 -28.85
CA VAL A 117 22.04 6.33 -30.10
C VAL A 117 21.36 7.36 -31.00
N THR A 118 22.20 7.99 -31.81
CA THR A 118 21.96 8.24 -33.23
C THR A 118 21.10 7.12 -33.80
N GLY A 119 19.93 7.47 -34.35
CA GLY A 119 18.92 6.47 -34.68
C GLY A 119 19.39 5.39 -35.64
N THR A 120 18.90 4.18 -35.42
CA THR A 120 18.56 3.22 -36.48
C THR A 120 17.49 2.25 -35.98
N THR A 121 16.51 2.07 -36.85
CA THR A 121 15.35 1.19 -36.83
C THR A 121 15.67 -0.26 -36.45
N THR A 122 14.97 -0.88 -35.47
CA THR A 122 14.40 -2.24 -35.62
C THR A 122 13.37 -2.59 -34.51
N THR A 123 12.13 -2.85 -34.96
CA THR A 123 11.08 -3.75 -34.43
C THR A 123 10.97 -4.01 -32.92
N ALA A 124 9.90 -3.46 -32.32
CA ALA A 124 9.35 -3.88 -31.04
C ALA A 124 8.32 -5.01 -31.25
N THR A 125 8.52 -6.14 -30.57
CA THR A 125 7.51 -7.21 -30.43
C THR A 125 6.77 -7.02 -29.11
N THR A 126 5.45 -7.03 -29.23
CA THR A 126 4.37 -6.99 -28.23
C THR A 126 4.67 -7.65 -26.87
N ALA A 127 4.49 -6.89 -25.78
CA ALA A 127 4.09 -7.44 -24.48
C ALA A 127 3.11 -6.48 -23.79
N GLN A 128 1.94 -7.02 -23.48
CA GLN A 128 0.78 -6.38 -22.87
C GLN A 128 1.05 -5.96 -21.42
N GLY A 129 0.64 -4.75 -21.07
CA GLY A 129 0.67 -4.22 -19.70
C GLY A 129 0.26 -2.75 -19.69
N THR A 130 -1.05 -2.50 -19.61
CA THR A 130 -1.67 -1.16 -19.57
C THR A 130 -1.16 -0.30 -18.40
N PRO A 131 -0.71 0.94 -18.65
CA PRO A 131 -0.72 2.00 -17.64
C PRO A 131 -2.06 2.73 -17.63
N ILE A 132 -2.61 2.90 -16.44
CA ILE A 132 -3.86 3.59 -16.14
C ILE A 132 -3.75 5.06 -16.60
N SER A 133 -4.73 5.47 -17.40
CA SER A 133 -4.85 6.81 -17.99
C SER A 133 -5.29 7.83 -16.93
N ASN A 134 -4.59 8.97 -16.85
CA ASN A 134 -5.14 10.20 -16.30
C ASN A 134 -5.60 11.09 -17.45
N SER A 135 -6.87 11.45 -17.38
CA SER A 135 -7.67 12.12 -18.40
C SER A 135 -7.22 13.55 -18.69
N SER A 136 -7.13 13.89 -19.98
CA SER A 136 -7.41 15.25 -20.45
C SER A 136 -7.91 15.20 -21.90
N ALA A 137 -9.23 15.36 -22.02
CA ALA A 137 -10.06 15.73 -23.17
C ALA A 137 -9.47 15.67 -24.59
N SER A 138 -10.05 14.78 -25.40
CA SER A 138 -9.91 14.71 -26.86
C SER A 138 -10.84 15.74 -27.53
N ILE A 139 -10.31 16.60 -28.40
CA ILE A 139 -11.07 17.14 -29.54
C ILE A 139 -10.56 16.40 -30.78
N GLN A 140 -11.42 15.55 -31.35
CA GLN A 140 -11.23 14.85 -32.61
C GLN A 140 -11.42 15.82 -33.78
N SER A 141 -10.52 15.76 -34.76
CA SER A 141 -10.85 16.14 -36.14
C SER A 141 -10.17 15.17 -37.09
N ASP A 142 -10.96 14.23 -37.61
CA ASP A 142 -10.66 13.42 -38.78
C ASP A 142 -10.34 14.32 -39.99
N MET A 143 -9.29 14.01 -40.74
CA MET A 143 -9.05 14.56 -42.08
C MET A 143 -8.51 13.46 -43.01
N ASP A 144 -9.35 13.09 -43.97
CA ASP A 144 -9.07 12.21 -45.12
C ASP A 144 -8.00 12.81 -46.07
N PRO A 145 -7.16 12.00 -46.74
CA PRO A 145 -5.99 12.47 -47.50
C PRO A 145 -6.28 12.81 -48.98
N ARG A 146 -7.48 13.29 -49.34
CA ARG A 146 -7.82 13.64 -50.73
C ARG A 146 -7.98 15.15 -50.94
N ASN A 147 -6.88 15.90 -50.88
CA ASN A 147 -6.78 17.13 -51.67
C ASN A 147 -5.32 17.52 -51.91
N VAL A 148 -4.69 16.81 -52.84
CA VAL A 148 -3.40 17.17 -53.41
C VAL A 148 -3.67 18.15 -54.55
N ALA A 149 -2.84 19.21 -54.59
CA ALA A 149 -2.66 20.18 -55.68
C ALA A 149 -3.55 21.43 -55.68
N ALA A 150 -2.96 22.53 -55.20
CA ALA A 150 -3.04 23.93 -55.64
C ALA A 150 -2.58 24.77 -54.44
N ILE A 151 -1.62 25.69 -54.47
CA ILE A 151 -1.19 26.65 -55.49
C ILE A 151 0.29 26.97 -55.20
N ALA A 152 1.10 26.91 -56.24
CA ALA A 152 2.48 27.40 -56.24
C ALA A 152 2.52 28.93 -56.16
N SER A 153 3.66 29.43 -55.67
CA SER A 153 4.15 30.82 -55.83
C SER A 153 3.63 31.82 -54.80
N SER A 154 4.41 32.02 -53.73
CA SER A 154 5.14 33.29 -53.47
C SER A 154 5.61 33.39 -52.03
N ASN A 155 6.80 33.99 -51.87
CA ASN A 155 7.41 34.48 -50.63
C ASN A 155 8.04 33.46 -49.69
N PHE A 156 9.36 33.32 -49.87
CA PHE A 156 10.31 32.89 -48.85
C PHE A 156 10.12 33.70 -47.56
N ASN A 157 9.55 33.08 -46.53
CA ASN A 157 9.77 33.45 -45.14
C ASN A 157 10.14 32.16 -44.39
N SER A 158 11.45 31.95 -44.26
CA SER A 158 12.04 30.84 -43.51
C SER A 158 11.81 31.03 -42.02
N HIS A 159 10.61 30.74 -41.51
CA HIS A 159 10.40 30.81 -40.05
C HIS A 159 9.27 29.95 -39.48
N MET A 160 8.87 28.83 -40.10
CA MET A 160 7.82 27.97 -39.50
C MET A 160 8.07 26.46 -39.59
N PHE A 161 9.33 26.02 -39.67
CA PHE A 161 9.69 24.65 -39.27
C PHE A 161 10.33 24.65 -37.89
N ARG A 162 9.59 25.13 -36.88
CA ARG A 162 9.83 24.63 -35.51
C ARG A 162 9.15 23.27 -35.45
N THR A 163 9.90 22.23 -35.77
CA THR A 163 9.58 20.91 -35.24
C THR A 163 9.50 21.06 -33.73
N ASN A 164 8.33 20.75 -33.17
CA ASN A 164 8.16 20.66 -31.72
C ASN A 164 8.83 19.35 -31.27
N VAL A 165 10.14 19.25 -31.47
CA VAL A 165 10.98 18.37 -30.68
C VAL A 165 11.05 19.10 -29.36
N GLY A 166 10.18 18.72 -28.41
CA GLY A 166 10.18 19.27 -27.07
C GLY A 166 11.59 19.12 -26.51
N LEU A 167 12.36 20.21 -26.59
CA LEU A 167 13.67 20.33 -26.00
C LEU A 167 13.43 20.25 -24.51
N TYR A 168 13.51 19.05 -23.94
CA TYR A 168 13.71 18.91 -22.51
C TYR A 168 14.93 19.77 -22.17
N ASN A 169 14.69 20.94 -21.57
CA ASN A 169 15.75 21.82 -21.15
C ASN A 169 16.63 21.03 -20.17
N ARG A 170 17.95 21.11 -20.30
CA ARG A 170 18.90 20.43 -19.41
C ARG A 170 18.52 20.60 -17.94
N ALA A 171 18.08 21.79 -17.55
CA ALA A 171 17.59 22.08 -16.20
C ALA A 171 16.37 21.23 -15.80
N SER A 172 15.43 20.98 -16.72
CA SER A 172 14.26 20.13 -16.47
C SER A 172 14.63 18.65 -16.33
N LEU A 173 15.65 18.17 -17.04
CA LEU A 173 16.18 16.81 -16.89
C LEU A 173 16.97 16.65 -15.59
N GLU A 174 17.74 17.66 -15.20
CA GLU A 174 18.45 17.67 -13.92
C GLU A 174 17.46 17.70 -12.75
N GLN A 175 16.36 18.45 -12.87
CA GLN A 175 15.29 18.47 -11.88
C GLN A 175 14.57 17.13 -11.79
N SER A 176 14.25 16.48 -12.91
CA SER A 176 13.59 15.16 -12.89
C SER A 176 14.50 14.07 -12.34
N LEU A 177 15.80 14.11 -12.65
CA LEU A 177 16.81 13.22 -12.07
C LEU A 177 16.94 13.44 -10.55
N ALA A 178 17.00 14.70 -10.12
CA ALA A 178 17.06 15.05 -8.69
C ALA A 178 15.80 14.57 -7.95
N ALA A 179 14.61 14.75 -8.54
CA ALA A 179 13.36 14.25 -7.98
C ALA A 179 13.34 12.71 -7.90
N SER A 180 13.81 12.02 -8.95
CA SER A 180 13.93 10.56 -8.96
C SER A 180 14.87 10.05 -7.87
N LYS A 181 16.06 10.66 -7.73
CA LYS A 181 17.03 10.33 -6.66
C LYS A 181 16.46 10.58 -5.28
N ALA A 182 15.76 11.70 -5.08
CA ALA A 182 15.11 12.00 -3.81
C ALA A 182 14.03 10.95 -3.47
N ARG A 183 13.27 10.49 -4.47
CA ARG A 183 12.29 9.43 -4.29
C ARG A 183 12.94 8.10 -3.89
N VAL A 184 14.04 7.71 -4.55
CA VAL A 184 14.81 6.51 -4.19
C VAL A 184 15.35 6.61 -2.76
N ALA A 185 15.89 7.76 -2.37
CA ALA A 185 16.36 7.98 -1.00
C ALA A 185 15.24 7.90 0.05
N GLN A 186 14.04 8.39 -0.28
CA GLN A 186 12.86 8.22 0.58
C GLN A 186 12.49 6.75 0.75
N LEU A 187 12.41 5.99 -0.35
CA LEU A 187 12.04 4.57 -0.30
C LEU A 187 13.03 3.73 0.48
N LYS A 188 14.33 4.06 0.42
CA LYS A 188 15.35 3.43 1.29
C LYS A 188 15.09 3.69 2.77
N ARG A 189 14.74 4.92 3.15
CA ARG A 189 14.36 5.24 4.55
C ARG A 189 13.11 4.51 4.99
N GLU A 190 12.10 4.40 4.12
CA GLU A 190 10.89 3.63 4.40
C GLU A 190 11.22 2.14 4.58
N LEU A 191 12.12 1.58 3.78
CA LEU A 191 12.58 0.20 3.90
C LEU A 191 13.26 -0.04 5.26
N ASP A 192 14.19 0.84 5.66
CA ASP A 192 14.87 0.76 6.96
C ASP A 192 13.88 0.84 8.13
N ALA A 193 12.89 1.73 8.03
CA ALA A 193 11.83 1.85 9.03
C ALA A 193 11.00 0.56 9.15
N ASN A 194 10.66 -0.06 8.02
CA ASN A 194 9.94 -1.33 8.02
C ASN A 194 10.76 -2.47 8.65
N TYR A 195 12.07 -2.58 8.36
CA TYR A 195 12.95 -3.57 8.99
C TYR A 195 13.07 -3.38 10.51
N ASN A 196 13.16 -2.13 10.96
CA ASN A 196 13.20 -1.82 12.39
C ASN A 196 11.89 -2.26 13.08
N LEU A 197 10.74 -1.91 12.51
CA LEU A 197 9.44 -2.30 13.06
C LEU A 197 9.25 -3.83 13.06
N LEU A 198 9.68 -4.53 12.01
CA LEU A 198 9.67 -5.99 11.96
C LEU A 198 10.47 -6.59 13.14
N THR A 199 11.66 -6.05 13.39
CA THR A 199 12.53 -6.47 14.50
C THR A 199 11.91 -6.21 15.86
N ILE A 200 11.26 -5.06 16.03
CA ILE A 200 10.55 -4.69 17.26
C ILE A 200 9.44 -5.70 17.52
N ILE A 201 8.54 -5.91 16.55
CA ILE A 201 7.39 -6.82 16.71
C ILE A 201 7.87 -8.24 17.04
N ASP A 202 8.85 -8.78 16.31
CA ASP A 202 9.40 -10.12 16.56
C ASP A 202 9.99 -10.26 17.97
N LYS A 203 10.70 -9.24 18.48
CA LYS A 203 11.25 -9.23 19.84
C LYS A 203 10.18 -9.21 20.93
N TYR A 204 9.13 -8.41 20.76
CA TYR A 204 8.07 -8.29 21.76
C TYR A 204 7.34 -9.64 21.92
N TYR A 205 6.90 -10.25 20.81
CA TYR A 205 6.09 -11.47 20.89
C TYR A 205 6.89 -12.76 21.12
N LYS A 206 8.20 -12.81 20.82
CA LYS A 206 9.06 -13.91 21.27
C LYS A 206 9.35 -13.89 22.77
N LYS A 207 9.32 -12.71 23.39
CA LYS A 207 9.58 -12.57 24.84
C LYS A 207 8.45 -13.17 25.66
N ASP A 208 7.20 -12.97 25.24
CA ASP A 208 6.03 -13.45 25.98
C ASP A 208 5.94 -14.99 25.95
N ASN A 209 6.21 -15.61 24.79
CA ASN A 209 6.30 -17.07 24.67
C ASN A 209 7.41 -17.71 25.54
N LYS A 210 8.48 -16.97 25.87
CA LYS A 210 9.60 -17.49 26.68
C LYS A 210 9.41 -17.24 28.17
N THR A 211 8.69 -16.19 28.54
CA THR A 211 8.43 -15.83 29.95
C THR A 211 7.34 -16.71 30.55
N GLU A 212 6.35 -17.13 29.76
CA GLU A 212 5.29 -18.04 30.22
C GLU A 212 5.74 -19.49 30.34
N ALA A 213 6.67 -19.96 29.49
CA ALA A 213 7.26 -21.29 29.63
C ALA A 213 8.03 -21.47 30.95
N SER A 214 8.50 -20.39 31.57
CA SER A 214 9.18 -20.41 32.87
C SER A 214 8.24 -20.31 34.06
N ALA A 215 6.96 -19.96 33.86
CA ALA A 215 5.98 -19.80 34.93
C ALA A 215 5.14 -21.07 35.20
N VAL A 216 5.33 -22.12 34.39
CA VAL A 216 4.64 -23.42 34.51
C VAL A 216 5.50 -24.47 35.21
N GLU A 217 6.75 -24.16 35.58
CA GLU A 217 7.62 -24.98 36.44
C GLU A 217 7.74 -24.37 37.85
N VAL A 218 6.70 -24.48 38.69
CA VAL A 218 6.82 -24.44 40.17
C VAL A 218 5.81 -25.38 40.79
#